data_AF-L1QHY1-F1
#
_entry.id   AF-L1QHY1-F1
#
_cell.length_a   1.000
_cell.length_b   1.000
_cell.length_c   1.000
_cell.angle_alpha   90.00
_cell.angle_beta   90.00
_cell.angle_gamma   90.00
#
_symmetry.space_group_name_H-M   'P 1'
#
loop_
_entity.id
_entity.type
_entity.pdbx_description
1 polymer ?
#
loop_
_entity_poly.entity_id
_entity_poly.type
_entity_poly.pdbx_seq_one_letter_code
_entity_poly.pdbx_strand_id
1 'polypeptide(L)'
;MKDYAKVIVLGSPITKSNFKLHNKDGRAILPYNTGKSHDKYALYEEEIAYYARSQNPDVILEESLIAILKVYYKSEKRHPDTANITKSIFDGIEKSGLIVNDAQIRRIIVEEFYDKENPRFELELFGESSYSISYSINEKEVKDEQRLYSSLKKSTAKNKEIIKTNSNKTLTSTNNLSTQNKCSICNSLLKDNNFITADKGKTLICKSCFNKLF
;
A
#
# COMPACT_ATOMS: atom_id res chain seq x y z
N MET A 1 -0.40 12.71 37.55
CA MET A 1 0.24 11.84 36.55
C MET A 1 -0.35 12.23 35.21
N LYS A 2 0.45 12.34 34.13
CA LYS A 2 -0.15 12.57 32.80
C LYS A 2 -0.71 11.23 32.34
N ASP A 3 -2.01 11.17 32.16
CA ASP A 3 -2.81 10.03 31.66
C ASP A 3 -3.12 10.20 30.16
N TYR A 4 -2.35 11.06 29.48
CA TYR A 4 -2.51 11.37 28.08
C TYR A 4 -1.15 11.60 27.43
N ALA A 5 -0.98 11.09 26.21
CA ALA A 5 0.16 11.37 25.35
C ALA A 5 -0.28 11.51 23.90
N LYS A 6 0.39 12.40 23.16
CA LYS A 6 0.23 12.54 21.71
C LYS A 6 1.57 12.38 21.02
N VAL A 7 1.59 11.59 19.96
CA VAL A 7 2.78 11.33 19.15
C VAL A 7 2.44 11.60 17.69
N ILE A 8 3.24 12.45 17.05
CA ILE A 8 3.15 12.74 15.62
C ILE A 8 4.46 12.35 14.95
N VAL A 9 4.40 11.50 13.93
CA VAL A 9 5.59 11.11 13.16
C VAL A 9 5.33 11.39 11.69
N LEU A 10 6.25 12.14 11.08
CA LEU A 10 6.19 12.51 9.68
C LEU A 10 6.56 11.32 8.78
N GLY A 11 6.05 11.34 7.56
CA GLY A 11 6.25 10.27 6.58
C GLY A 11 5.07 9.30 6.52
N SER A 12 4.99 8.56 5.41
CA SER A 12 3.97 7.52 5.26
C SER A 12 4.33 6.32 6.14
N PRO A 13 3.40 5.82 6.98
CA PRO A 13 3.70 4.69 7.82
C PRO A 13 4.00 3.43 7.01
N ILE A 14 4.88 2.58 7.55
CA ILE A 14 5.36 1.39 6.87
C ILE A 14 4.81 0.15 7.58
N THR A 15 4.33 -0.84 6.83
CA THR A 15 3.91 -2.12 7.39
C THR A 15 5.08 -3.06 7.60
N LYS A 16 5.21 -3.57 8.83
CA LYS A 16 6.18 -4.63 9.15
C LYS A 16 5.87 -5.87 8.30
N SER A 17 6.85 -6.32 7.51
CA SER A 17 6.77 -7.64 6.89
C SER A 17 7.38 -8.65 7.86
N ASN A 18 6.61 -9.65 8.26
CA ASN A 18 7.09 -10.74 9.11
C ASN A 18 7.93 -11.74 8.29
N PHE A 19 8.90 -11.25 7.50
CA PHE A 19 9.79 -12.15 6.79
C PHE A 19 10.77 -12.77 7.79
N LYS A 20 10.51 -14.02 8.15
CA LYS A 20 11.38 -14.84 8.99
C LYS A 20 12.07 -15.86 8.11
N LEU A 21 13.40 -15.90 8.13
CA LEU A 21 14.14 -17.02 7.58
C LEU A 21 14.06 -18.16 8.59
N HIS A 22 13.86 -19.39 8.13
CA HIS A 22 13.90 -20.55 9.02
C HIS A 22 15.17 -21.36 8.72
N ASN A 23 15.87 -21.78 9.75
CA ASN A 23 16.98 -22.72 9.61
C ASN A 23 16.46 -24.13 9.28
N LYS A 24 17.37 -25.08 9.06
CA LYS A 24 17.01 -26.49 8.79
C LYS A 24 16.19 -27.14 9.92
N ASP A 25 16.27 -26.60 11.14
CA ASP A 25 15.54 -27.06 12.33
C ASP A 25 14.23 -26.29 12.57
N GLY A 26 13.81 -25.45 11.63
CA GLY A 26 12.58 -24.65 11.73
C GLY A 26 12.67 -23.43 12.65
N ARG A 27 13.83 -23.17 13.28
CA ARG A 27 14.03 -21.97 14.11
C ARG A 27 14.09 -20.73 13.23
N ALA A 28 13.32 -19.72 13.61
CA ALA A 28 13.36 -18.42 12.94
C ALA A 28 14.71 -17.72 13.21
N ILE A 29 15.42 -17.38 12.15
CA ILE A 29 16.62 -16.55 12.15
C ILE A 29 16.23 -15.19 11.57
N LEU A 30 16.58 -14.12 12.29
CA LEU A 30 16.52 -12.76 11.77
C LEU A 30 17.90 -12.43 11.16
N PRO A 31 17.98 -12.03 9.88
CA PRO A 31 19.25 -11.57 9.30
C PRO A 31 19.75 -10.35 10.10
N TYR A 32 21.03 -10.37 10.46
CA TYR A 32 21.67 -9.30 11.23
C TYR A 32 21.61 -7.97 10.48
N ASN A 33 21.49 -6.86 11.22
CA ASN A 33 21.45 -5.47 10.70
C ASN A 33 22.65 -5.26 9.75
N THR A 34 22.39 -5.17 8.46
CA THR A 34 23.43 -5.16 7.40
C THR A 34 23.52 -3.81 6.67
N GLY A 35 22.74 -2.81 7.08
CA GLY A 35 22.51 -1.56 6.37
C GLY A 35 21.66 -1.73 5.11
N LYS A 36 20.90 -2.83 4.96
CA LYS A 36 20.15 -3.17 3.75
C LYS A 36 18.63 -2.96 3.93
N SER A 37 17.86 -3.11 2.86
CA SER A 37 16.38 -2.95 2.79
C SER A 37 15.59 -3.65 3.92
N HIS A 38 16.14 -4.68 4.55
CA HIS A 38 15.52 -5.40 5.67
C HIS A 38 15.52 -4.60 6.97
N ASP A 39 16.41 -3.62 7.12
CA ASP A 39 16.61 -2.85 8.36
C ASP A 39 15.65 -1.66 8.46
N LYS A 40 14.89 -1.37 7.39
CA LYS A 40 13.95 -0.25 7.33
C LYS A 40 12.89 -0.29 8.44
N TYR A 41 12.52 -1.49 8.92
CA TYR A 41 11.55 -1.64 10.00
C TYR A 41 12.15 -1.26 11.35
N ALA A 42 13.37 -1.72 11.63
CA ALA A 42 14.08 -1.37 12.84
C ALA A 42 14.36 0.15 12.89
N LEU A 43 14.77 0.75 11.76
CA LEU A 43 14.97 2.20 11.65
C LEU A 43 13.65 2.97 11.85
N TYR A 44 12.55 2.49 11.29
CA TYR A 44 11.24 3.12 11.47
C TYR A 44 10.76 3.03 12.93
N GLU A 45 10.94 1.89 13.60
CA GLU A 45 10.64 1.73 15.02
C GLU A 45 11.50 2.66 15.89
N GLU A 46 12.79 2.84 15.57
CA GLU A 46 13.67 3.81 16.25
C GLU A 46 13.24 5.26 16.01
N GLU A 47 12.82 5.59 14.79
CA GLU A 47 12.32 6.91 14.44
C GLU A 47 11.06 7.26 15.25
N ILE A 48 10.11 6.32 15.32
CA ILE A 48 8.92 6.47 16.17
C ILE A 48 9.33 6.66 17.62
N ALA A 49 10.25 5.83 18.12
CA ALA A 49 10.71 5.89 19.50
C ALA A 49 11.37 7.23 19.84
N TYR A 50 12.15 7.78 18.91
CA TYR A 50 12.77 9.09 19.04
C TYR A 50 11.72 10.21 19.13
N TYR A 51 10.76 10.26 18.20
CA TYR A 51 9.72 11.30 18.21
C TYR A 51 8.81 11.21 19.43
N ALA A 52 8.44 9.99 19.85
CA ALA A 52 7.61 9.77 21.03
C ALA A 52 8.27 10.33 22.30
N ARG A 53 9.55 10.02 22.54
CA ARG A 53 10.33 10.55 23.67
C ARG A 53 10.53 12.06 23.60
N SER A 54 10.82 12.57 22.40
CA SER A 54 11.05 14.01 22.19
C SER A 54 9.79 14.84 22.46
N GLN A 55 8.62 14.34 22.05
CA GLN A 55 7.34 15.03 22.24
C GLN A 55 6.76 14.84 23.64
N ASN A 56 7.08 13.72 24.31
CA ASN A 56 6.56 13.38 25.63
C ASN A 56 7.72 13.03 26.58
N PRO A 57 8.59 14.00 26.94
CA PRO A 57 9.72 13.76 27.83
C PRO A 57 9.23 13.33 29.21
N ASP A 58 9.88 12.32 29.78
CA ASP A 58 9.62 11.76 31.11
C ASP A 58 8.17 11.28 31.35
N VAL A 59 7.42 11.00 30.28
CA VAL A 59 6.08 10.43 30.35
C VAL A 59 6.15 8.92 30.17
N ILE A 60 5.59 8.18 31.13
CA ILE A 60 5.38 6.74 31.06
C ILE A 60 3.93 6.48 31.46
N LEU A 61 3.18 5.85 30.57
CA LEU A 61 1.80 5.44 30.79
C LEU A 61 1.80 3.98 31.25
N GLU A 62 1.36 3.73 32.49
CA GLU A 62 1.43 2.39 33.13
C GLU A 62 0.07 1.68 33.18
N GLU A 63 -1.04 2.41 32.99
CA GLU A 63 -2.40 1.86 33.06
C GLU A 63 -2.91 1.33 31.72
N SER A 64 -4.17 0.85 31.68
CA SER A 64 -4.84 0.47 30.42
C SER A 64 -5.16 1.71 29.59
N LEU A 65 -5.03 1.60 28.26
CA LEU A 65 -5.08 2.73 27.34
C LEU A 65 -6.14 2.58 26.24
N ILE A 66 -6.71 3.71 25.87
CA ILE A 66 -7.48 3.94 24.65
C ILE A 66 -6.56 4.61 23.65
N ALA A 67 -6.43 4.04 22.45
CA ALA A 67 -5.63 4.58 21.36
C ALA A 67 -6.52 5.11 20.23
N ILE A 68 -6.26 6.35 19.79
CA ILE A 68 -6.82 6.95 18.59
C ILE A 68 -5.68 7.18 17.61
N LEU A 69 -5.68 6.42 16.52
CA LEU A 69 -4.65 6.47 15.48
C LEU A 69 -5.22 7.09 14.21
N LYS A 70 -4.71 8.25 13.82
CA LYS A 70 -5.04 8.92 12.56
C LYS A 70 -3.86 8.74 11.60
N VAL A 71 -4.12 8.17 10.44
CA VAL A 71 -3.09 7.94 9.42
C VAL A 71 -3.37 8.80 8.20
N TYR A 72 -2.37 9.56 7.78
CA TYR A 72 -2.43 10.45 6.62
C TYR A 72 -1.55 9.88 5.50
N TYR A 73 -2.18 9.29 4.48
CA TYR A 73 -1.47 8.70 3.34
C TYR A 73 -1.23 9.70 2.22
N LYS A 74 -0.09 9.53 1.54
CA LYS A 74 0.27 10.35 0.38
C LYS A 74 -0.63 10.14 -0.85
N SER A 75 -1.23 8.95 -0.99
CA SER A 75 -1.99 8.55 -2.18
C SER A 75 -3.11 7.59 -1.81
N GLU A 76 -4.28 7.84 -2.38
CA GLU A 76 -5.47 6.98 -2.24
C GLU A 76 -5.34 5.65 -3.01
N LYS A 77 -4.51 5.60 -4.06
CA LYS A 77 -4.45 4.42 -4.96
C LYS A 77 -3.55 3.30 -4.44
N ARG A 78 -2.51 3.65 -3.68
CA ARG A 78 -1.52 2.71 -3.15
C ARG A 78 -1.01 3.23 -1.82
N HIS A 79 -1.49 2.62 -0.76
CA HIS A 79 -0.96 2.74 0.59
C HIS A 79 -0.94 1.36 1.23
N PRO A 80 -0.10 1.15 2.26
CA PRO A 80 -0.16 -0.06 3.04
C PRO A 80 -1.54 -0.26 3.69
N ASP A 81 -1.86 -1.52 4.01
CA ASP A 81 -3.09 -1.83 4.74
C ASP A 81 -3.05 -1.20 6.13
N THR A 82 -4.04 -0.36 6.41
CA THR A 82 -4.15 0.42 7.65
C THR A 82 -4.11 -0.47 8.90
N ALA A 83 -4.73 -1.66 8.84
CA ALA A 83 -4.69 -2.62 9.94
C ALA A 83 -3.27 -3.14 10.25
N ASN A 84 -2.44 -3.33 9.22
CA ASN A 84 -1.08 -3.87 9.38
C ASN A 84 -0.10 -2.84 9.96
N ILE A 85 -0.39 -1.55 9.78
CA ILE A 85 0.47 -0.45 10.25
C ILE A 85 0.44 -0.35 11.78
N THR A 86 -0.71 -0.62 12.39
CA THR A 86 -0.91 -0.53 13.85
C THR A 86 0.18 -1.27 14.62
N LYS A 87 0.49 -2.52 14.23
CA LYS A 87 1.54 -3.33 14.84
C LYS A 87 2.90 -2.64 14.79
N SER A 88 3.28 -2.11 13.63
CA SER A 88 4.58 -1.45 13.48
C SER A 88 4.68 -0.16 14.30
N ILE A 89 3.58 0.57 14.45
CA ILE A 89 3.54 1.79 15.25
C ILE A 89 3.66 1.44 16.74
N PHE A 90 2.87 0.50 17.24
CA PHE A 90 2.89 0.15 18.65
C PHE A 90 4.20 -0.51 19.09
N ASP A 91 4.83 -1.32 18.23
CA ASP A 91 6.20 -1.83 18.48
C ASP A 91 7.18 -0.65 18.71
N GLY A 92 7.10 0.41 17.89
CA GLY A 92 7.92 1.61 18.04
C GLY A 92 7.58 2.45 19.28
N ILE A 93 6.31 2.53 19.66
CA ILE A 93 5.84 3.24 20.86
C ILE A 93 6.25 2.49 22.14
N GLU A 94 6.15 1.17 22.18
CA GLU A 94 6.67 0.36 23.30
C GLU A 94 8.18 0.54 23.43
N LYS A 95 8.91 0.47 22.33
CA LYS A 95 10.37 0.72 22.29
C LYS A 95 10.75 2.12 22.75
N SER A 96 9.83 3.09 22.66
CA SER A 96 10.06 4.45 23.16
C SER A 96 10.13 4.53 24.69
N GLY A 97 9.47 3.60 25.39
CA GLY A 97 9.24 3.64 26.83
C GLY A 97 8.01 4.46 27.23
N LEU A 98 7.30 5.07 26.28
CA LEU A 98 6.06 5.83 26.54
C LEU A 98 4.94 4.94 27.11
N ILE A 99 4.91 3.67 26.69
CA ILE A 99 4.08 2.61 27.27
C ILE A 99 4.98 1.46 27.71
N VAL A 100 4.55 0.73 28.73
CA VAL A 100 5.25 -0.46 29.25
C VAL A 100 5.11 -1.64 28.30
N ASN A 101 3.93 -1.83 27.70
CA ASN A 101 3.63 -2.96 26.82
C ASN A 101 2.46 -2.66 25.87
N ASP A 102 2.48 -3.21 24.66
CA ASP A 102 1.38 -3.09 23.69
C ASP A 102 0.05 -3.66 24.21
N ALA A 103 0.09 -4.64 25.13
CA ALA A 103 -1.09 -5.21 25.79
C ALA A 103 -1.86 -4.21 26.66
N GLN A 104 -1.27 -3.06 27.02
CA GLN A 104 -2.00 -1.98 27.69
C GLN A 104 -3.10 -1.39 26.81
N ILE A 105 -2.98 -1.50 25.48
CA ILE A 105 -3.92 -0.89 24.55
C ILE A 105 -5.15 -1.78 24.42
N ARG A 106 -6.24 -1.40 25.10
CA ARG A 106 -7.48 -2.19 25.17
C ARG A 106 -8.51 -1.78 24.15
N ARG A 107 -8.44 -0.54 23.66
CA ARG A 107 -9.34 0.01 22.64
C ARG A 107 -8.53 0.75 21.60
N ILE A 108 -8.74 0.46 20.32
CA ILE A 108 -8.04 1.11 19.21
C ILE A 108 -9.07 1.57 18.20
N ILE A 109 -9.05 2.87 17.89
CA ILE A 109 -9.74 3.44 16.74
C ILE A 109 -8.70 3.86 15.72
N VAL A 110 -8.89 3.43 14.48
CA VAL A 110 -8.00 3.80 13.39
C VAL A 110 -8.79 4.55 12.33
N GLU A 111 -8.35 5.76 12.04
CA GLU A 111 -8.94 6.65 11.04
C GLU A 111 -7.95 6.85 9.90
N GLU A 112 -8.47 6.79 8.67
CA GLU A 112 -7.69 6.94 7.45
C GLU A 112 -8.01 8.28 6.79
N PHE A 113 -6.95 9.01 6.46
CA PHE A 113 -7.00 10.29 5.77
C PHE A 113 -5.98 10.31 4.62
N TYR A 114 -6.15 11.27 3.71
CA TYR A 114 -5.22 11.47 2.59
C TYR A 114 -4.63 12.88 2.65
N ASP A 115 -3.31 12.96 2.75
CA ASP A 115 -2.53 14.19 2.72
C ASP A 115 -1.28 13.96 1.87
N LYS A 116 -1.31 14.52 0.65
CA LYS A 116 -0.24 14.35 -0.33
C LYS A 116 1.02 15.13 0.04
N GLU A 117 0.85 16.24 0.74
CA GLU A 117 1.93 17.17 1.06
C GLU A 117 2.64 16.74 2.34
N ASN A 118 1.86 16.40 3.37
CA ASN A 118 2.37 16.07 4.70
C ASN A 118 1.84 14.71 5.21
N PRO A 119 2.25 13.59 4.57
CA PRO A 119 1.91 12.27 5.08
C PRO A 119 2.53 12.09 6.47
N ARG A 120 1.77 11.52 7.39
CA ARG A 120 2.15 11.33 8.80
C ARG A 120 1.21 10.35 9.47
N PHE A 121 1.52 9.96 10.69
CA PHE A 121 0.49 9.48 11.61
C PHE A 121 0.44 10.35 12.85
N GLU A 122 -0.73 10.41 13.46
CA GLU A 122 -0.97 11.01 14.75
C GLU A 122 -1.58 9.93 15.65
N LEU A 123 -0.91 9.65 16.76
CA LEU A 123 -1.37 8.71 17.77
C LEU A 123 -1.66 9.48 19.05
N GLU A 124 -2.87 9.31 19.56
CA GLU A 124 -3.29 9.82 20.86
C GLU A 124 -3.58 8.62 21.78
N LEU A 125 -3.02 8.66 22.99
CA LEU A 125 -3.16 7.64 24.02
C LEU A 125 -3.82 8.26 25.24
N PHE A 126 -4.87 7.63 25.76
CA PHE A 126 -5.64 8.09 26.91
C PHE A 126 -5.74 6.99 27.97
N GLY A 127 -5.56 7.31 29.24
CA GLY A 127 -5.80 6.42 30.37
C GLY A 127 -7.26 6.02 30.50
N GLU A 128 -7.55 4.72 30.54
CA GLU A 128 -8.93 4.21 30.69
C GLU A 128 -9.56 4.58 32.04
N SER A 129 -8.75 4.91 33.06
CA SER A 129 -9.29 5.37 34.35
C SER A 129 -9.93 6.76 34.28
N SER A 130 -9.43 7.63 33.41
CA SER A 130 -9.89 9.03 33.27
C SER A 130 -10.78 9.26 32.06
N TYR A 131 -10.65 8.43 31.02
CA TYR A 131 -11.30 8.65 29.73
C TYR A 131 -12.15 7.45 29.30
N SER A 132 -13.24 7.75 28.60
CA SER A 132 -14.08 6.74 27.97
C SER A 132 -14.43 7.17 26.54
N ILE A 133 -14.71 6.18 25.69
CA ILE A 133 -15.06 6.41 24.29
C ILE A 133 -16.44 5.82 23.99
N SER A 134 -17.26 6.60 23.29
CA SER A 134 -18.63 6.24 22.90
C SER A 134 -18.87 6.62 21.44
N TYR A 135 -19.49 5.76 20.65
CA TYR A 135 -19.89 6.05 19.28
C TYR A 135 -21.28 5.47 18.97
N SER A 136 -22.00 6.15 18.08
CA SER A 136 -23.30 5.73 17.54
C SER A 136 -23.22 5.64 16.02
N ILE A 137 -23.76 4.57 15.44
CA ILE A 137 -23.86 4.41 13.98
C ILE A 137 -25.21 4.96 13.55
N ASN A 138 -25.20 6.08 12.82
CA ASN A 138 -26.40 6.78 12.36
C ASN A 138 -26.47 6.75 10.83
N GLU A 139 -27.70 6.77 10.30
CA GLU A 139 -27.90 6.98 8.87
C GLU A 139 -27.56 8.43 8.49
N LYS A 140 -26.88 8.61 7.36
CA LYS A 140 -26.58 9.94 6.84
C LYS A 140 -27.83 10.50 6.14
N GLU A 141 -28.17 11.75 6.44
CA GLU A 141 -29.28 12.47 5.78
C GLU A 141 -29.03 12.63 4.26
N VAL A 142 -27.78 12.83 3.87
CA VAL A 142 -27.33 12.91 2.48
C VAL A 142 -26.34 11.78 2.21
N LYS A 143 -26.59 11.01 1.14
CA LYS A 143 -25.72 9.91 0.72
C LYS A 143 -24.48 10.45 0.01
N ASP A 144 -23.31 10.03 0.47
CA ASP A 144 -22.04 10.27 -0.23
C ASP A 144 -21.90 9.35 -1.47
N GLU A 145 -20.96 9.71 -2.35
CA GLU A 145 -20.58 8.84 -3.46
C GLU A 145 -20.04 7.49 -2.95
N GLN A 146 -20.61 6.40 -3.42
CA GLN A 146 -20.20 5.06 -3.03
C GLN A 146 -18.83 4.69 -3.63
N ARG A 147 -17.89 4.27 -2.77
CA ARG A 147 -16.61 3.69 -3.22
C ARG A 147 -16.79 2.21 -3.53
N LEU A 148 -16.80 1.86 -4.81
CA LEU A 148 -16.95 0.47 -5.26
C LEU A 148 -15.59 -0.23 -5.27
N TYR A 149 -15.50 -1.36 -4.56
CA TYR A 149 -14.33 -2.23 -4.59
C TYR A 149 -14.60 -3.41 -5.54
N SER A 150 -13.72 -3.59 -6.53
CA SER A 150 -13.78 -4.76 -7.40
C SER A 150 -12.79 -5.81 -6.92
N SER A 151 -13.20 -7.09 -6.97
CA SER A 151 -12.27 -8.18 -6.66
C SER A 151 -11.13 -8.18 -7.68
N LEU A 152 -9.89 -8.38 -7.22
CA LEU A 152 -8.71 -8.56 -8.08
C LEU A 152 -8.73 -9.88 -8.90
N LYS A 153 -9.88 -10.57 -9.00
CA LYS A 153 -10.03 -11.75 -9.85
C LYS A 153 -9.84 -11.32 -11.31
N LYS A 154 -8.60 -11.43 -11.79
CA LYS A 154 -8.28 -11.44 -13.21
C LYS A 154 -9.13 -12.52 -13.89
N SER A 155 -10.14 -12.09 -14.63
CA SER A 155 -10.22 -12.30 -16.08
C SER A 155 -9.52 -13.58 -16.59
N THR A 156 -9.93 -14.74 -16.14
CA THR A 156 -9.65 -16.02 -16.81
C THR A 156 -10.90 -16.63 -17.46
N ALA A 157 -12.05 -15.98 -17.32
CA ALA A 157 -13.26 -16.33 -18.04
C ALA A 157 -14.19 -15.12 -18.12
N LYS A 158 -14.22 -14.43 -19.26
CA LYS A 158 -15.42 -13.73 -19.78
C LYS A 158 -15.23 -13.38 -21.26
N ASN A 159 -15.73 -14.30 -22.09
CA ASN A 159 -16.57 -14.08 -23.30
C ASN A 159 -15.95 -13.17 -24.39
N LYS A 160 -15.56 -13.61 -25.60
CA LYS A 160 -16.34 -14.41 -26.57
C LYS A 160 -17.85 -14.19 -26.48
N GLU A 161 -18.25 -12.94 -26.34
CA GLU A 161 -19.61 -12.52 -26.67
C GLU A 161 -19.59 -11.84 -28.03
N ILE A 162 -20.27 -12.49 -28.96
CA ILE A 162 -20.54 -12.07 -30.32
C ILE A 162 -21.39 -10.81 -30.23
N ILE A 163 -20.78 -9.64 -30.46
CA ILE A 163 -21.53 -8.42 -30.75
C ILE A 163 -21.87 -8.47 -32.24
N LYS A 164 -23.03 -9.06 -32.57
CA LYS A 164 -23.74 -8.75 -33.80
C LYS A 164 -24.41 -7.40 -33.60
N THR A 165 -23.74 -6.32 -33.99
CA THR A 165 -24.40 -5.03 -34.20
C THR A 165 -24.52 -4.79 -35.69
N ASN A 166 -25.73 -5.01 -36.20
CA ASN A 166 -26.21 -4.37 -37.42
C ASN A 166 -26.20 -2.85 -37.18
N SER A 167 -25.28 -2.15 -37.86
CA SER A 167 -25.41 -0.72 -38.08
C SER A 167 -24.93 -0.40 -39.48
N ASN A 168 -25.88 -0.32 -40.41
CA ASN A 168 -25.71 0.38 -41.67
C ASN A 168 -25.31 1.82 -41.38
N LYS A 169 -24.08 2.21 -41.74
CA LYS A 169 -23.76 3.59 -42.11
C LYS A 169 -22.52 3.63 -43.00
N THR A 170 -22.80 3.70 -44.30
CA THR A 170 -22.08 4.48 -45.33
C THR A 170 -20.55 4.44 -45.30
N LEU A 171 -20.00 3.61 -46.19
CA LEU A 171 -18.69 3.80 -46.76
C LEU A 171 -18.66 5.10 -47.57
N THR A 172 -17.90 6.07 -47.10
CA THR A 172 -17.26 7.06 -47.99
C THR A 172 -15.77 6.82 -47.95
N SER A 173 -15.31 6.26 -49.06
CA SER A 173 -13.93 6.04 -49.47
C SER A 173 -13.12 7.33 -49.56
N THR A 174 -11.94 7.36 -48.93
CA THR A 174 -10.78 8.10 -49.41
C THR A 174 -9.45 7.44 -48.96
N ASN A 175 -8.82 6.80 -49.94
CA ASN A 175 -7.38 6.87 -50.28
C ASN A 175 -6.30 6.41 -49.27
N ASN A 176 -5.66 5.30 -49.68
CA ASN A 176 -4.20 5.13 -49.85
C ASN A 176 -3.28 5.33 -48.63
N LEU A 177 -2.69 4.24 -48.15
CA LEU A 177 -1.33 3.81 -48.55
C LEU A 177 -0.83 2.73 -47.57
N SER A 178 -0.40 1.61 -48.12
CA SER A 178 0.22 0.47 -47.45
C SER A 178 1.36 0.85 -46.50
N THR A 179 1.17 0.74 -45.18
CA THR A 179 2.28 0.51 -44.24
C THR A 179 2.36 -0.99 -43.98
N GLN A 180 3.02 -1.68 -44.90
CA GLN A 180 3.43 -3.04 -44.66
C GLN A 180 4.33 -3.10 -43.42
N ASN A 181 3.82 -3.63 -42.30
CA ASN A 181 4.59 -3.80 -41.07
C ASN A 181 5.80 -4.70 -41.36
N LYS A 182 7.02 -4.16 -41.21
CA LYS A 182 8.28 -4.89 -41.42
C LYS A 182 8.97 -5.15 -40.08
N CYS A 183 9.68 -6.27 -40.00
CA CYS A 183 10.53 -6.58 -38.85
C CYS A 183 11.73 -5.61 -38.81
N SER A 184 11.99 -4.97 -37.67
CA SER A 184 13.12 -4.07 -37.46
C SER A 184 14.49 -4.75 -37.53
N ILE A 185 14.54 -6.09 -37.45
CA ILE A 185 15.81 -6.87 -37.44
C ILE A 185 16.11 -7.47 -38.82
N CYS A 186 15.12 -8.07 -39.49
CA CYS A 186 15.34 -8.77 -40.76
C CYS A 186 14.60 -8.16 -41.95
N ASN A 187 13.92 -7.03 -41.77
CA ASN A 187 13.11 -6.34 -42.79
C ASN A 187 12.05 -7.19 -43.50
N SER A 188 11.76 -8.40 -42.99
CA SER A 188 10.73 -9.26 -43.55
C SER A 188 9.34 -8.70 -43.27
N LEU A 189 8.42 -8.86 -44.22
CA LEU A 189 7.02 -8.51 -44.08
C LEU A 189 6.36 -9.33 -42.97
N LEU A 190 5.77 -8.66 -41.99
CA LEU A 190 5.05 -9.27 -40.90
C LEU A 190 3.61 -9.56 -41.33
N LYS A 191 3.22 -10.83 -41.31
CA LYS A 191 1.81 -11.24 -41.44
C LYS A 191 1.14 -11.18 -40.07
N ASP A 192 -0.16 -10.90 -40.05
CA ASP A 192 -0.94 -10.75 -38.82
C ASP A 192 -0.70 -11.94 -37.86
N ASN A 193 -0.44 -11.60 -36.59
CA ASN A 193 -0.11 -12.50 -35.46
C ASN A 193 1.32 -13.08 -35.34
N ASN A 194 2.28 -12.70 -36.20
CA ASN A 194 3.65 -13.25 -36.12
C ASN A 194 4.76 -12.23 -35.76
N PHE A 195 4.45 -11.27 -34.89
CA PHE A 195 5.40 -10.28 -34.40
C PHE A 195 5.22 -9.97 -32.91
N ILE A 196 6.27 -9.43 -32.31
CA ILE A 196 6.35 -8.93 -30.94
C ILE A 196 6.64 -7.43 -31.02
N THR A 197 5.99 -6.64 -30.18
CA THR A 197 6.21 -5.20 -30.06
C THR A 197 7.12 -4.87 -28.88
N ALA A 198 8.07 -3.96 -29.09
CA ALA A 198 8.87 -3.34 -28.04
C ALA A 198 8.72 -1.81 -28.08
N ASP A 199 9.17 -1.11 -27.02
CA ASP A 199 9.14 0.35 -26.91
C ASP A 199 7.76 0.99 -27.17
N LYS A 200 6.74 0.50 -26.45
CA LYS A 200 5.35 0.96 -26.57
C LYS A 200 4.81 0.90 -28.01
N GLY A 201 5.26 -0.10 -28.78
CA GLY A 201 4.76 -0.37 -30.14
C GLY A 201 5.57 0.26 -31.26
N LYS A 202 6.70 0.93 -30.97
CA LYS A 202 7.57 1.53 -32.00
C LYS A 202 8.44 0.51 -32.73
N THR A 203 8.80 -0.58 -32.05
CA THR A 203 9.71 -1.59 -32.59
C THR A 203 8.94 -2.88 -32.84
N LEU A 204 8.98 -3.40 -34.07
CA LEU A 204 8.28 -4.63 -34.48
C LEU A 204 9.31 -5.71 -34.80
N ILE A 205 9.28 -6.83 -34.08
CA ILE A 205 10.25 -7.92 -34.24
C ILE A 205 9.51 -9.21 -34.58
N CYS A 206 9.93 -9.94 -35.62
CA CYS A 206 9.36 -11.26 -35.93
C CYS A 206 9.81 -12.31 -34.90
N LYS A 207 8.97 -13.30 -34.63
CA LYS A 207 9.28 -14.36 -33.64
C LYS A 207 10.56 -15.13 -33.96
N SER A 208 10.91 -15.29 -35.23
CA SER A 208 12.15 -15.97 -35.64
C SER A 208 13.41 -15.19 -35.27
N CYS A 209 13.38 -13.85 -35.35
CA CYS A 209 14.49 -13.02 -34.88
C CYS A 209 14.55 -12.98 -33.35
N PHE A 210 13.41 -12.96 -32.67
CA PHE A 210 13.38 -13.00 -31.21
C PHE A 210 13.95 -14.31 -30.65
N ASN A 211 13.59 -15.45 -31.23
CA ASN A 211 14.07 -16.76 -30.78
C ASN A 211 15.55 -17.03 -31.10
N LYS A 212 16.21 -16.21 -31.94
CA LYS A 212 17.65 -16.31 -32.18
C LYS A 212 18.49 -15.53 -31.16
N LEU A 213 17.85 -14.68 -30.36
CA LEU A 213 18.51 -13.87 -29.33
C LEU A 213 18.62 -14.62 -27.98
N PHE A 214 18.09 -15.86 -27.91
CA PHE A 214 18.12 -16.73 -26.74
C PHE A 214 18.51 -18.16 -27.13
#